data_AF-A0A7K1VT67-F1
#
_entry.id   AF-A0A7K1VT67-F1
#
_cell.length_a   1.000
_cell.length_b   1.000
_cell.length_c   1.000
_cell.angle_alpha   90.00
_cell.angle_beta   90.00
_cell.angle_gamma   90.00
#
_symmetry.space_group_name_H-M   'P 1'
#
loop_
_entity.id
_entity.type
_entity.pdbx_description
1 polymer ?
#
loop_
_entity_poly.entity_id
_entity_poly.type
_entity_poly.pdbx_seq_one_letter_code
_entity_poly.pdbx_strand_id
1 'polypeptide(L)' 'MTTDLDADQVVRDATAAVRAKFPDHSGAEVEALVREELTKLVDRPVQDYLSVLTERAVKQRLRGDTTD' A
#
# COMPACT_ATOMS: atom_id res chain seq x y z
N MET A 1 -8.58 21.47 8.90
CA MET A 1 -8.10 21.31 7.51
C MET A 1 -8.10 19.83 7.24
N THR A 2 -9.12 19.33 6.55
CA THR A 2 -9.13 17.94 6.08
C THR A 2 -8.13 17.93 4.94
N THR A 3 -6.99 17.29 5.13
CA THR A 3 -6.06 17.01 4.03
C THR A 3 -6.88 16.27 3.00
N ASP A 4 -7.12 16.88 1.85
CA ASP A 4 -7.80 16.24 0.74
C ASP A 4 -6.82 15.17 0.25
N LEU A 5 -6.89 14.01 0.89
CA LEU A 5 -5.96 12.91 0.69
C LEU A 5 -6.24 12.39 -0.71
N ASP A 6 -5.44 12.83 -1.68
CA ASP A 6 -5.50 12.31 -3.04
C ASP A 6 -5.11 10.82 -2.99
N ALA A 7 -6.12 9.96 -2.99
CA ALA A 7 -5.96 8.51 -2.93
C ALA A 7 -5.09 8.01 -4.09
N ASP A 8 -5.16 8.65 -5.27
CA ASP A 8 -4.32 8.28 -6.40
C ASP A 8 -2.87 8.70 -6.16
N GLN A 9 -2.61 9.81 -5.47
CA GLN A 9 -1.25 10.18 -5.06
C GLN A 9 -0.68 9.16 -4.05
N VAL A 10 -1.49 8.74 -3.06
CA VAL A 10 -1.09 7.71 -2.08
C VAL A 10 -0.77 6.40 -2.78
N VAL A 11 -1.61 5.98 -3.73
CA VAL A 11 -1.39 4.75 -4.51
C VAL A 11 -0.09 4.84 -5.31
N ARG A 12 0.19 5.97 -5.98
CA ARG A 12 1.43 6.17 -6.74
C ARG A 12 2.67 6.06 -5.85
N ASP A 13 2.68 6.77 -4.71
CA ASP A 13 3.82 6.84 -3.81
C ASP A 13 4.08 5.49 -3.13
N ALA A 14 3.02 4.81 -2.67
CA ALA A 14 3.13 3.49 -2.08
C ALA A 14 3.58 2.44 -3.10
N THR A 15 3.07 2.49 -4.34
CA THR A 15 3.50 1.59 -5.42
C THR A 15 4.98 1.75 -5.74
N ALA A 16 5.47 3.00 -5.83
CA ALA A 16 6.89 3.27 -6.06
C ALA A 16 7.78 2.73 -4.92
N ALA A 17 7.38 2.95 -3.66
CA ALA A 17 8.11 2.48 -2.49
C ALA A 17 8.14 0.95 -2.38
N VAL A 18 7.03 0.27 -2.71
CA VAL A 18 6.94 -1.20 -2.70
C VAL A 18 7.80 -1.79 -3.82
N ARG A 19 7.72 -1.25 -5.05
CA ARG A 19 8.54 -1.71 -6.18
C ARG A 19 10.04 -1.55 -5.95
N ALA A 20 10.46 -0.52 -5.22
CA ALA A 20 11.86 -0.35 -4.84
C ALA A 20 12.39 -1.50 -3.96
N LYS A 21 11.51 -2.18 -3.19
CA LYS A 21 11.85 -3.31 -2.32
C LYS A 21 11.53 -4.67 -2.94
N PHE A 22 10.60 -4.71 -3.88
CA PHE A 22 10.10 -5.91 -4.56
C PHE A 22 10.16 -5.71 -6.07
N PRO A 23 11.37 -5.62 -6.67
CA PRO A 23 11.54 -5.30 -8.09
C PRO A 23 11.06 -6.41 -9.02
N ASP A 24 10.91 -7.64 -8.51
CA ASP A 24 10.49 -8.82 -9.28
C ASP A 24 8.97 -8.87 -9.54
N HIS A 25 8.19 -8.04 -8.84
CA HIS A 25 6.74 -7.96 -9.06
C HIS A 25 6.37 -6.90 -10.10
N SER A 26 5.33 -7.19 -10.87
CA SER A 26 4.85 -6.27 -11.90
C SER A 26 4.21 -5.02 -11.29
N GLY A 27 4.34 -3.87 -11.95
CA GLY A 27 3.78 -2.61 -11.43
C GLY A 27 2.26 -2.66 -11.25
N ALA A 28 1.55 -3.35 -12.14
CA ALA A 28 0.10 -3.50 -12.09
C ALA A 28 -0.36 -4.38 -10.92
N GLU A 29 0.39 -5.45 -10.62
CA GLU A 29 0.13 -6.32 -9.46
C GLU A 29 0.34 -5.58 -8.14
N VAL A 30 1.45 -4.83 -8.04
CA VAL A 30 1.74 -4.01 -6.86
C VAL A 30 0.68 -2.91 -6.67
N GLU A 31 0.27 -2.23 -7.74
CA GLU A 31 -0.76 -1.19 -7.66
C GLU A 31 -2.12 -1.75 -7.19
N ALA A 32 -2.52 -2.92 -7.71
CA ALA A 32 -3.76 -3.59 -7.29
C ALA A 32 -3.75 -3.91 -5.78
N LEU A 33 -2.64 -4.46 -5.28
CA LEU A 33 -2.48 -4.75 -3.85
C LEU A 33 -2.49 -3.48 -2.99
N VAL A 34 -1.84 -2.41 -3.45
CA VAL A 34 -1.84 -1.11 -2.75
C VAL A 34 -3.25 -0.53 -2.66
N ARG A 35 -4.04 -0.58 -3.74
CA ARG A 35 -5.44 -0.10 -3.75
C ARG A 35 -6.33 -0.93 -2.82
N GLU A 36 -6.16 -2.25 -2.81
CA GLU A 36 -6.93 -3.15 -1.93
C GLU A 36 -6.65 -2.83 -0.45
N GLU A 37 -5.38 -2.70 -0.08
CA GLU A 37 -4.98 -2.39 1.29
C GLU A 37 -5.36 -0.95 1.70
N LEU A 38 -5.25 0.02 0.80
CA LEU A 38 -5.71 1.39 1.06
C LEU A 38 -7.21 1.42 1.37
N THR A 39 -8.03 0.68 0.60
CA THR A 39 -9.49 0.60 0.79
C THR A 39 -9.84 0.05 2.18
N LYS A 40 -9.10 -0.96 2.68
CA LYS A 40 -9.28 -1.51 4.04
C LYS A 40 -8.96 -0.51 5.15
N LEU A 41 -8.20 0.53 4.83
CA LEU A 41 -7.74 1.53 5.77
C LEU A 41 -8.60 2.80 5.74
N VAL A 42 -9.32 3.07 4.64
CA VAL A 42 -10.24 4.22 4.49
C VAL A 42 -11.34 4.23 5.58
N ASP A 43 -11.78 3.08 6.06
CA ASP A 43 -12.77 2.97 7.15
C ASP A 43 -12.19 3.26 8.55
N ARG A 44 -10.87 3.47 8.67
CA ARG A 44 -10.23 3.78 9.95
C ARG A 44 -10.01 5.29 10.09
N PRO A 45 -10.27 5.88 11.27
CA PRO A 45 -10.25 7.33 11.49
C PRO A 45 -8.84 7.97 11.46
N VAL A 46 -7.86 7.35 10.78
CA VAL A 46 -6.47 7.79 10.77
C VAL A 46 -5.96 7.92 9.33
N GLN A 47 -6.42 8.97 8.64
CA GLN A 47 -6.02 9.28 7.26
C GLN A 47 -4.51 9.53 7.11
N ASP A 48 -3.83 10.02 8.15
CA ASP A 48 -2.38 10.28 8.13
C ASP A 48 -1.52 9.03 8.32
N TYR A 49 -2.09 7.88 8.72
CA TYR A 49 -1.36 6.63 8.94
C TYR A 49 -1.61 5.57 7.85
N LEU A 50 -2.46 5.85 6.85
CA LEU A 50 -2.83 4.85 5.84
C LEU A 50 -1.60 4.37 5.07
N SER A 51 -0.68 5.25 4.67
CA SER A 51 0.53 4.86 3.94
C SER A 51 1.44 3.91 4.73
N VAL A 52 1.64 4.16 6.03
CA VAL A 52 2.47 3.33 6.90
C VAL A 52 1.81 1.99 7.20
N LEU A 53 0.49 2.00 7.43
CA LEU A 53 -0.27 0.77 7.68
C LEU A 53 -0.38 -0.09 6.42
N THR A 54 -0.56 0.53 5.24
CA THR A 54 -0.54 -0.13 3.93
C THR A 54 0.82 -0.78 3.69
N GLU A 55 1.92 -0.03 3.87
CA GLU A 55 3.27 -0.57 3.69
C GLU A 55 3.53 -1.75 4.62
N ARG A 56 3.07 -1.69 5.87
CA ARG A 56 3.25 -2.78 6.84
C ARG A 56 2.44 -4.03 6.47
N ALA A 57 1.19 -3.87 6.04
CA ALA A 57 0.32 -4.97 5.65
C ALA A 57 0.87 -5.70 4.41
N VAL A 58 1.28 -4.95 3.38
CA VAL A 58 1.89 -5.50 2.16
C VAL A 58 3.15 -6.29 2.48
N LYS A 59 4.06 -5.74 3.30
CA LYS A 59 5.28 -6.46 3.73
C LYS A 59 4.99 -7.75 4.48
N GLN A 60 3.94 -7.75 5.31
CA GLN A 60 3.60 -8.92 6.11
C GLN A 60 3.04 -10.04 5.24
N ARG A 61 2.24 -9.70 4.24
CA ARG A 61 1.69 -10.65 3.27
C ARG A 61 2.79 -11.29 2.40
N LEU A 62 3.67 -10.46 1.83
CA LEU A 62 4.79 -10.95 1.01
C LEU A 62 5.79 -11.80 1.81
N ARG A 63 5.95 -11.55 3.12
CA ARG A 63 6.75 -12.43 4.00
C ARG A 63 6.06 -13.76 4.31
N GLY A 64 4.73 -13.79 4.36
CA GLY A 64 3.95 -15.01 4.57
C GLY A 64 4.01 -15.95 3.37
N ASP A 65 4.15 -15.41 2.16
CA ASP A 65 4.25 -16.19 0.91
C ASP A 65 5.64 -16.84 0.69
N THR A 66 6.61 -16.63 1.58
CA THR A 66 7.97 -17.22 1.50
C THR A 66 8.12 -18.53 2.30
N THR A 67 7.02 -19.16 2.73
CA THR A 67 7.07 -20.48 3.37
C THR A 67 5.92 -21.36 2.89
N ASP A 68 6.09 -21.92 1.69
CA ASP A 68 5.69 -23.28 1.34
C ASP A 68 6.67 -23.83 0.28
#